data_AF-A0A642UGH7-F1
#
_entry.id   AF-A0A642UGH7-F1
#
_cell.length_a   1.000
_cell.length_b   1.000
_cell.length_c   1.000
_cell.angle_alpha   90.00
_cell.angle_beta   90.00
_cell.angle_gamma   90.00
#
_symmetry.space_group_name_H-M   'P 1'
#
loop_
_entity.id
_entity.type
_entity.pdbx_description
1 polymer ?
#
loop_
_entity_poly.entity_id
_entity_poly.type
_entity_poly.pdbx_seq_one_letter_code
_entity_poly.pdbx_strand_id
1 'polypeptide(L)'
;MSGNGTFSEDAVHKIFNDASFTRKDTRISGDALKCCAEYLRVFTREAIWRSDQERQERQAGMRDKASTTSNIVEASDLEKIKDDLKLDF
;
A
#
# COMPACT_ATOMS: atom_id res chain seq x y z
N MET A 1 1.74 -18.69 -9.56
CA MET A 1 2.56 -18.73 -8.33
C MET A 1 2.33 -17.42 -7.57
N SER A 2 1.36 -17.39 -6.67
CA SER A 2 1.13 -16.18 -5.85
C SER A 2 2.20 -16.13 -4.77
N GLY A 3 3.19 -15.26 -4.95
CA GLY A 3 4.20 -15.03 -3.93
C GLY A 3 3.54 -14.41 -2.69
N ASN A 4 3.52 -15.14 -1.59
CA ASN A 4 3.34 -14.57 -0.25
C ASN A 4 4.63 -13.84 0.17
N GLY A 5 5.09 -12.92 -0.69
CA GLY A 5 6.25 -12.08 -0.40
C GLY A 5 5.87 -11.03 0.63
N THR A 6 6.66 -10.94 1.69
CA THR A 6 6.64 -9.83 2.66
C THR A 6 7.85 -8.93 2.44
N PHE A 7 7.87 -7.78 3.11
CA PHE A 7 9.01 -6.87 3.03
C PHE A 7 10.22 -7.47 3.77
N SER A 8 11.43 -7.24 3.25
CA SER A 8 12.66 -7.63 3.94
C SER A 8 12.77 -6.91 5.28
N GLU A 9 13.01 -7.65 6.35
CA GLU A 9 13.22 -7.10 7.70
C GLU A 9 14.33 -6.03 7.71
N ASP A 10 15.41 -6.21 6.95
CA ASP A 10 16.50 -5.23 6.82
C ASP A 10 16.03 -3.90 6.21
N ALA A 11 15.15 -3.96 5.21
CA ALA A 11 14.59 -2.77 4.58
C ALA A 11 13.65 -2.03 5.55
N VAL A 12 12.79 -2.78 6.24
CA VAL A 12 11.87 -2.22 7.25
C VAL A 12 12.65 -1.61 8.42
N HIS A 13 13.73 -2.25 8.85
CA HIS A 13 14.60 -1.74 9.90
C HIS A 13 15.26 -0.42 9.52
N LYS A 14 15.70 -0.28 8.25
CA LYS A 14 16.24 0.98 7.73
C LYS A 14 15.18 2.07 7.68
N ILE A 15 13.96 1.78 7.22
CA ILE A 15 12.85 2.75 7.21
C ILE A 15 12.63 3.31 8.62
N PHE A 16 12.56 2.45 9.65
CA PHE A 16 12.35 2.92 11.01
C PHE A 16 13.52 3.74 11.55
N ASN A 17 14.75 3.26 11.43
CA ASN A 17 15.90 3.95 12.03
C ASN A 17 16.30 5.24 11.28
N ASP A 18 16.16 5.27 9.95
CA ASP A 18 16.64 6.39 9.14
C ASP A 18 15.56 7.45 8.93
N ALA A 19 14.28 7.06 8.86
CA ALA A 19 13.19 7.96 8.49
C ALA A 19 12.12 8.18 9.57
N SER A 20 11.96 7.28 10.55
CA SER A 20 10.87 7.36 11.54
C SER A 20 11.33 7.73 12.95
N PHE A 21 12.37 7.08 13.46
CA PHE A 21 12.85 7.31 14.82
C PHE A 21 13.59 8.66 14.90
N THR A 22 13.05 9.56 15.70
CA THR A 22 13.68 10.86 15.99
C THR A 22 14.91 10.74 16.89
N ARG A 23 15.00 9.65 17.66
CA ARG A 23 16.13 9.36 18.55
C ARG A 23 16.99 8.22 18.02
N LYS A 24 18.31 8.43 17.98
CA LYS A 24 19.31 7.47 17.43
C LYS A 24 19.51 6.22 18.29
N ASP A 25 19.13 6.28 19.57
CA ASP A 25 19.24 5.18 20.52
C ASP A 25 17.99 4.30 20.57
N THR A 26 16.91 4.68 19.87
CA THR A 26 15.72 3.83 19.74
C THR A 26 16.10 2.50 19.09
N ARG A 27 15.56 1.40 19.62
CA ARG A 27 15.74 0.04 19.11
C ARG A 27 14.37 -0.60 18.94
N ILE A 28 14.27 -1.49 17.96
CA ILE A 28 13.08 -2.30 17.69
C ILE A 28 13.44 -3.78 17.90
N SER A 29 12.56 -4.54 18.55
CA SER A 29 12.76 -5.97 18.73
C SER A 29 12.55 -6.72 17.41
N GLY A 30 13.16 -7.89 17.25
CA GLY A 30 13.00 -8.71 16.04
C GLY A 30 11.54 -9.10 15.76
N ASP A 31 10.77 -9.42 16.81
CA ASP A 31 9.35 -9.77 16.64
C ASP A 31 8.49 -8.58 16.24
N ALA A 32 8.78 -7.39 16.78
CA ALA A 32 8.13 -6.15 16.36
C ALA A 32 8.47 -5.83 14.89
N LEU A 33 9.74 -6.00 14.50
CA LEU A 33 10.18 -5.78 13.13
C LEU A 33 9.46 -6.69 12.12
N LYS A 34 9.31 -7.97 12.45
CA LYS A 34 8.52 -8.93 11.66
C LYS A 34 7.05 -8.54 11.55
N CYS A 35 6.45 -8.12 12.67
CA CYS A 35 5.07 -7.63 12.68
C CYS A 35 4.92 -6.40 11.78
N CYS A 36 5.85 -5.45 11.83
CA CYS A 36 5.83 -4.28 10.97
C CYS A 36 6.00 -4.63 9.49
N ALA A 37 6.83 -5.62 9.14
CA ALA A 37 6.97 -6.09 7.76
C ALA A 37 5.64 -6.64 7.21
N GLU A 38 4.93 -7.43 8.03
CA GLU A 38 3.59 -7.90 7.68
C GLU A 38 2.56 -6.77 7.61
N TYR A 39 2.60 -5.81 8.53
CA TYR A 39 1.74 -4.63 8.50
C TYR A 39 1.91 -3.84 7.20
N LEU A 40 3.15 -3.55 6.78
CA LEU A 40 3.42 -2.87 5.51
C LEU A 40 2.92 -3.68 4.31
N ARG A 41 3.05 -5.01 4.34
CA ARG A 41 2.51 -5.91 3.31
C ARG A 41 1.00 -5.80 3.21
N VAL A 42 0.30 -5.81 4.34
CA VAL A 42 -1.17 -5.68 4.39
C VAL A 42 -1.59 -4.30 3.90
N PHE A 43 -0.99 -3.23 4.42
CA PHE A 43 -1.24 -1.85 3.96
C PHE A 43 -1.09 -1.71 2.44
N THR A 44 0.01 -2.22 1.88
CA THR A 44 0.27 -2.13 0.44
C THR A 44 -0.74 -2.93 -0.38
N ARG A 45 -1.15 -4.12 0.10
CA ARG A 45 -2.18 -4.92 -0.58
C ARG A 45 -3.55 -4.25 -0.55
N GLU A 46 -3.93 -3.66 0.58
CA GLU A 46 -5.16 -2.89 0.71
C GLU A 46 -5.16 -1.69 -0.24
N ALA A 47 -4.05 -0.94 -0.29
CA ALA A 47 -3.90 0.17 -1.23
C ALA A 47 -4.11 -0.26 -2.70
N ILE A 48 -3.49 -1.38 -3.10
CA ILE A 48 -3.63 -1.94 -4.46
C ILE A 48 -5.07 -2.37 -4.72
N TRP A 49 -5.70 -3.10 -3.80
CA TRP A 49 -7.04 -3.62 -3.98
C TRP A 49 -8.07 -2.47 -4.07
N ARG A 50 -8.05 -1.53 -3.13
CA ARG A 50 -8.98 -0.39 -3.14
C ARG A 50 -8.79 0.50 -4.37
N SER A 51 -7.55 0.68 -4.84
CA SER A 51 -7.28 1.40 -6.10
C SER A 51 -7.82 0.63 -7.32
N ASP A 52 -7.74 -0.70 -7.34
CA ASP A 52 -8.31 -1.52 -8.41
C ASP A 52 -9.85 -1.46 -8.42
N GLN A 53 -10.49 -1.40 -7.24
CA GLN A 53 -11.93 -1.19 -7.10
C GLN A 53 -12.35 0.17 -7.66
N GLU A 54 -11.66 1.24 -7.28
CA GLU A 54 -11.91 2.59 -7.82
C GLU A 54 -11.75 2.63 -9.34
N ARG A 55 -10.73 1.94 -9.89
CA ARG A 55 -10.57 1.79 -11.35
C ARG A 55 -11.78 1.10 -11.98
N GLN A 56 -12.30 0.03 -11.36
CA GLN A 56 -13.47 -0.70 -11.87
C GLN A 56 -14.73 0.17 -11.85
N GLU A 57 -14.94 0.96 -10.80
CA GLU A 57 -16.06 1.90 -10.70
C GLU A 57 -15.98 3.02 -11.76
N ARG A 58 -14.78 3.58 -11.95
CA ARG A 58 -14.50 4.54 -13.03
C ARG A 58 -14.81 3.96 -14.40
N GLN A 59 -14.38 2.73 -14.68
CA GLN A 59 -14.68 2.04 -15.94
C GLN A 59 -16.19 1.79 -16.11
N ALA A 60 -16.89 1.38 -15.06
CA ALA A 60 -18.33 1.15 -15.10
C ALA A 60 -19.11 2.43 -15.44
N GLY A 61 -18.71 3.57 -14.91
CA GLY A 61 -19.31 4.88 -15.21
C GLY A 61 -19.01 5.41 -16.63
N MET A 62 -18.00 4.87 -17.32
CA MET A 62 -17.60 5.29 -18.67
C MET A 62 -18.14 4.39 -19.79
N ARG A 63 -18.82 3.28 -19.48
CA ARG A 63 -19.31 2.29 -20.48
C ARG A 63 -20.21 2.87 -21.58
N ASP A 64 -20.84 4.03 -21.38
CA ASP A 64 -21.67 4.71 -22.40
C ASP A 64 -20.87 5.49 -23.44
N LYS A 65 -19.56 5.67 -23.24
CA LYS A 65 -18.66 6.34 -24.20
C LYS A 65 -17.61 5.33 -24.64
N ALA A 66 -17.63 4.97 -25.92
CA ALA A 66 -16.66 4.09 -26.56
C ALA A 66 -15.23 4.65 -26.40
N SER A 67 -14.59 4.33 -25.27
CA SER A 67 -13.26 4.76 -24.91
C SER A 67 -12.46 3.51 -24.56
N THR A 68 -11.35 3.32 -25.27
CA THR A 68 -10.32 2.32 -24.98
C THR A 68 -9.77 2.58 -23.59
N THR A 69 -10.42 2.04 -22.56
CA THR A 69 -10.05 2.33 -21.18
C THR A 69 -8.91 1.39 -20.79
N SER A 70 -7.81 1.97 -20.31
CA SER A 70 -6.64 1.26 -19.81
C SER A 70 -7.03 0.33 -18.66
N ASN A 71 -6.59 -0.92 -18.70
CA ASN A 71 -6.72 -1.88 -17.58
C ASN A 71 -5.65 -1.67 -16.50
N ILE A 72 -4.95 -0.54 -16.52
CA ILE A 72 -3.88 -0.21 -15.57
C ILE A 72 -4.48 0.65 -14.45
N VAL A 73 -4.11 0.34 -13.20
CA VAL A 73 -4.42 1.20 -12.05
C VAL A 73 -3.62 2.49 -12.17
N GLU A 74 -4.30 3.64 -12.14
CA GLU A 74 -3.66 4.95 -12.27
C GLU A 74 -3.46 5.59 -10.89
N ALA A 75 -2.55 6.57 -10.80
CA ALA A 75 -2.32 7.31 -9.55
C ALA A 75 -3.58 8.04 -9.04
N SER A 76 -4.44 8.47 -9.97
CA SER A 76 -5.74 9.10 -9.66
C SER A 76 -6.70 8.18 -8.92
N ASP A 77 -6.64 6.86 -9.17
CA ASP A 77 -7.47 5.88 -8.46
C ASP A 77 -7.00 5.76 -6.99
N LEU A 78 -5.69 5.76 -6.75
CA LEU A 78 -5.11 5.77 -5.40
C LEU A 78 -5.39 7.09 -4.66
N GLU A 79 -5.32 8.22 -5.36
CA GLU A 79 -5.53 9.55 -4.76
C GLU A 79 -6.92 9.74 -4.15
N LYS A 80 -7.93 9.06 -4.70
CA LYS A 80 -9.30 9.10 -4.19
C LYS A 80 -9.48 8.32 -2.89
N ILE A 81 -8.79 7.18 -2.76
CA ILE A 81 -8.94 6.30 -1.58
C ILE A 81 -7.91 6.58 -0.49
N LYS A 82 -6.91 7.44 -0.75
CA LYS A 82 -5.76 7.64 0.14
C LYS A 82 -6.13 8.12 1.54
N ASP A 83 -7.18 8.93 1.67
CA ASP A 83 -7.53 9.55 2.96
C ASP A 83 -8.30 8.56 3.83
N ASP A 84 -9.20 7.77 3.25
CA ASP A 84 -9.84 6.63 3.95
C ASP A 84 -8.81 5.55 4.32
N LEU A 85 -7.87 5.26 3.42
CA LEU A 85 -6.79 4.31 3.69
C LEU A 85 -5.91 4.76 4.86
N LYS A 86 -5.68 6.07 5.05
CA LYS A 86 -4.94 6.59 6.21
C LYS A 86 -5.75 6.60 7.50
N LEU A 87 -7.09 6.59 7.43
CA LEU A 87 -7.93 6.53 8.63
C LEU A 87 -7.97 5.11 9.20
N ASP A 88 -7.90 4.10 8.32
CA ASP A 88 -7.90 2.70 8.71
C ASP A 88 -6.57 2.20 9.32
N PHE A 89 -5.47 2.94 9.11
CA PHE A 89 -4.09 2.52 9.43
C PHE A 89 -3.34 3.52 10.30
#